data_AF-A0A6J4HBS1-F1
#
_entry.id   AF-A0A6J4HBS1-F1
#
_cell.length_a   1.000
_cell.length_b   1.000
_cell.length_c   1.000
_cell.angle_alpha   90.00
_cell.angle_beta   90.00
_cell.angle_gamma   90.00
#
_symmetry.space_group_name_H-M   'P 1'
#
loop_
_entity.id
_entity.type
_entity.pdbx_description
1 polymer ?
#
loop_
_entity_poly.entity_id
_entity_poly.type
_entity_poly.pdbx_seq_one_letter_code
_entity_poly.pdbx_strand_id
1 'polypeptide(L)'
;MKTKLLTTSVLTLALTLASFTISPAQQLPAKAGYWVIETNIIQRNNSIVRFYDAADALIYEENIPGIYLDATKRRTQKLLNKTLLQLTDKSLVAGQFQKGKPALAQALPVKK
;
A
#
# COMPACT_ATOMS: atom_id res chain seq x y z
N MET A 1 -34.27 20.00 60.62
CA MET A 1 -33.19 19.07 60.19
C MET A 1 -33.49 18.56 58.79
N LYS A 2 -32.70 19.02 57.80
CA LYS A 2 -32.19 18.29 56.63
C LYS A 2 -33.16 17.41 55.81
N THR A 3 -34.13 18.02 55.12
CA THR A 3 -34.92 17.37 54.03
C THR A 3 -34.32 17.57 52.63
N LYS A 4 -33.05 17.98 52.52
CA LYS A 4 -32.35 18.25 51.23
C LYS A 4 -31.44 17.13 50.76
N LEU A 5 -31.67 15.88 51.18
CA LEU A 5 -30.82 14.73 50.86
C LEU A 5 -31.42 13.76 49.83
N LEU A 6 -32.70 13.90 49.48
CA LEU A 6 -33.40 12.96 48.59
C LEU A 6 -33.48 13.42 47.12
N THR A 7 -33.46 14.73 46.86
CA THR A 7 -33.55 15.27 45.49
C THR A 7 -32.23 15.23 44.72
N THR A 8 -31.09 15.10 45.42
CA THR A 8 -29.76 15.08 44.81
C THR A 8 -29.34 13.71 44.29
N SER A 9 -30.13 12.66 44.52
CA SER A 9 -29.82 11.30 44.05
C SER A 9 -30.47 10.96 42.70
N VAL A 10 -31.44 11.75 42.24
CA VAL A 10 -32.13 11.54 40.95
C VAL A 10 -31.37 12.19 39.79
N LEU A 11 -30.56 13.23 40.06
CA LEU A 11 -29.85 13.97 39.02
C LEU A 11 -28.55 13.29 38.55
N THR A 12 -27.96 12.41 39.36
CA THR A 12 -26.72 11.69 39.01
C THR A 12 -26.94 10.43 38.17
N LEU A 13 -28.18 9.93 38.04
CA LEU A 13 -28.47 8.72 37.26
C LEU A 13 -28.71 9.01 35.77
N ALA A 14 -28.89 10.28 35.37
CA ALA A 14 -29.16 10.66 33.99
C ALA A 14 -27.89 10.84 33.13
N LEU A 15 -26.69 10.79 33.73
CA LEU A 15 -25.45 11.20 33.04
C LEU A 15 -24.57 10.05 32.53
N THR A 16 -24.96 8.78 32.71
CA THR A 16 -24.12 7.63 32.35
C THR A 16 -24.45 6.98 31.00
N LEU A 17 -25.34 7.56 30.19
CA LEU A 17 -25.70 7.04 28.85
C LEU A 17 -25.07 7.80 27.68
N ALA A 18 -23.95 8.48 27.88
CA ALA A 18 -23.11 8.96 26.79
C ALA A 18 -22.41 7.76 26.14
N SER A 19 -23.13 7.12 25.23
CA SER A 19 -22.74 5.95 24.47
C SER A 19 -21.47 6.23 23.68
N PHE A 20 -20.43 5.42 23.91
CA PHE A 20 -19.22 5.38 23.09
C PHE A 20 -19.59 4.97 21.66
N THR A 21 -19.75 5.93 20.77
CA THR A 21 -19.80 5.66 19.33
C THR A 21 -18.37 5.43 18.86
N ILE A 22 -17.97 4.16 18.80
CA ILE A 22 -16.74 3.77 18.10
C ILE A 22 -17.02 3.95 16.61
N SER A 23 -16.65 5.11 16.06
CA SER A 23 -16.64 5.30 14.61
C SER A 23 -15.64 4.32 14.00
N PRO A 24 -16.02 3.53 12.98
CA PRO A 24 -15.05 2.72 12.27
C PRO A 24 -14.04 3.67 11.60
N ALA A 25 -12.77 3.56 12.00
CA ALA A 25 -11.69 4.23 11.29
C ALA A 25 -11.74 3.77 9.83
N GLN A 26 -11.83 4.71 8.89
CA GLN A 26 -11.75 4.39 7.47
C GLN A 26 -10.41 3.69 7.22
N GLN A 27 -10.46 2.37 6.99
CA GLN A 27 -9.33 1.62 6.48
C GLN A 27 -8.93 2.29 5.16
N LEU A 28 -7.77 2.95 5.13
CA LEU A 28 -7.22 3.40 3.86
C LEU A 28 -7.15 2.17 2.93
N PRO A 29 -7.59 2.28 1.67
CA PRO A 29 -7.43 1.18 0.73
C PRO A 29 -5.95 0.80 0.73
N ALA A 30 -5.67 -0.49 0.96
CA ALA A 30 -4.31 -1.00 0.93
C ALA A 30 -3.67 -0.54 -0.38
N LYS A 31 -2.52 0.15 -0.28
CA LYS A 31 -1.80 0.68 -1.45
C LYS A 31 -1.57 -0.49 -2.40
N ALA A 32 -2.19 -0.45 -3.58
CA ALA A 32 -1.96 -1.47 -4.59
C ALA A 32 -0.52 -1.34 -5.09
N GLY A 33 0.11 -2.47 -5.45
CA GLY A 33 1.38 -2.45 -6.16
C GLY A 33 1.27 -1.72 -7.50
N TYR A 34 2.39 -1.58 -8.20
CA TYR A 34 2.44 -0.91 -9.50
C TYR A 34 3.47 -1.57 -10.42
N TRP A 35 3.42 -1.20 -11.70
CA TRP A 35 4.40 -1.65 -12.68
C TRP A 35 4.97 -0.46 -13.45
N VAL A 36 6.20 -0.62 -13.95
CA VAL A 36 6.92 0.36 -14.76
C VAL A 36 7.42 -0.34 -16.00
N ILE A 37 7.35 0.34 -17.15
CA ILE A 37 7.95 -0.12 -18.40
C ILE A 37 9.08 0.83 -18.75
N GLU A 38 10.28 0.30 -18.89
CA GLU A 38 11.42 1.01 -19.47
C GLU A 38 11.65 0.51 -20.89
N THR A 39 11.60 1.43 -21.84
CA THR A 39 11.87 1.13 -23.25
C THR A 39 12.83 2.15 -23.82
N ASN A 40 13.58 1.77 -24.85
CA ASN A 40 14.35 2.73 -25.61
C ASN A 40 13.46 3.36 -26.69
N ILE A 41 13.28 4.68 -26.61
CA ILE A 41 12.39 5.44 -27.52
C ILE A 41 12.96 5.48 -28.95
N ILE A 42 14.29 5.47 -29.08
CA ILE A 42 15.01 5.52 -30.36
C ILE A 42 15.04 4.11 -30.97
N GLN A 43 15.40 3.11 -30.17
CA GLN A 43 15.48 1.72 -30.58
C GLN A 43 14.36 0.91 -29.94
N ARG A 44 13.22 0.83 -30.63
CA ARG A 44 11.99 0.14 -30.18
C ARG A 44 12.10 -1.38 -30.27
N ASN A 45 13.23 -1.94 -29.84
CA ASN A 45 13.55 -3.36 -29.91
C ASN A 45 13.77 -3.97 -28.52
N ASN A 46 13.53 -3.24 -27.44
CA ASN A 46 13.67 -3.78 -26.09
C ASN A 46 12.71 -3.11 -25.12
N SER A 47 12.14 -3.91 -24.22
CA SER A 47 11.33 -3.42 -23.11
C SER A 47 11.66 -4.18 -21.84
N ILE A 48 11.86 -3.45 -20.75
CA ILE A 48 12.01 -4.02 -19.41
C ILE A 48 10.76 -3.66 -18.62
N VAL A 49 10.12 -4.65 -18.02
CA VAL A 49 8.94 -4.46 -17.17
C VAL A 49 9.31 -4.80 -15.74
N ARG A 50 9.09 -3.84 -14.84
CA ARG A 50 9.32 -4.00 -13.39
C ARG A 50 8.01 -3.94 -12.65
N PHE A 51 7.81 -4.84 -11.70
CA PHE A 51 6.64 -4.88 -10.83
C PHE A 51 7.09 -4.63 -9.39
N TYR A 52 6.35 -3.75 -8.72
CA TYR A 52 6.59 -3.34 -7.35
C TYR A 52 5.36 -3.63 -6.50
N ASP A 53 5.58 -3.99 -5.23
CA ASP A 53 4.51 -4.13 -4.26
C ASP A 53 4.07 -2.79 -3.66
N ALA A 54 3.16 -2.86 -2.69
CA ALA A 54 2.66 -1.71 -1.94
C ALA A 54 3.77 -0.92 -1.20
N ALA A 55 4.84 -1.62 -0.81
CA ALA A 55 5.97 -1.09 -0.05
C ALA A 55 7.10 -0.59 -0.96
N ASP A 56 6.82 -0.43 -2.26
CA ASP A 56 7.78 -0.01 -3.29
C ASP A 56 8.96 -1.00 -3.47
N ALA A 57 8.80 -2.25 -3.02
CA ALA A 57 9.79 -3.29 -3.20
C ALA A 57 9.60 -3.99 -4.56
N LEU A 58 10.70 -4.21 -5.28
CA LEU A 58 10.69 -4.92 -6.56
C LEU A 58 10.36 -6.40 -6.32
N ILE A 59 9.25 -6.86 -6.88
CA ILE A 59 8.78 -8.25 -6.75
C ILE A 59 9.05 -9.08 -8.01
N TYR A 60 9.18 -8.43 -9.16
CA TYR A 60 9.47 -9.11 -10.43
C TYR A 60 10.06 -8.15 -11.46
N GLU A 61 10.97 -8.65 -12.29
CA GLU A 61 11.50 -7.95 -13.44
C GLU A 61 11.55 -8.90 -14.63
N GLU A 62 11.11 -8.43 -15.79
CA GLU A 62 11.17 -9.16 -17.05
C GLU A 62 11.85 -8.30 -18.11
N ASN A 63 12.84 -8.87 -18.80
CA ASN A 63 13.44 -8.25 -19.97
C ASN A 63 12.89 -8.93 -21.23
N ILE A 64 12.29 -8.14 -22.12
CA ILE A 64 11.59 -8.63 -23.30
C ILE A 64 12.32 -8.13 -24.55
N PRO A 65 13.29 -8.90 -25.04
CA PRO A 65 14.07 -8.53 -26.21
C PRO A 65 13.21 -8.61 -27.49
N GLY A 66 13.51 -7.72 -28.44
CA GLY A 66 12.84 -7.62 -29.73
C GLY A 66 11.44 -7.00 -29.69
N ILE A 67 10.93 -6.63 -28.52
CA ILE A 67 9.53 -6.18 -28.35
C ILE A 67 9.50 -4.79 -27.72
N TYR A 68 8.69 -3.91 -28.31
CA TYR A 68 8.30 -2.63 -27.73
C TYR A 68 6.92 -2.73 -27.07
N LEU A 69 6.88 -2.58 -25.76
CA LEU A 69 5.67 -2.54 -24.96
C LEU A 69 5.15 -1.11 -24.84
N ASP A 70 4.02 -0.87 -25.48
CA ASP A 70 3.33 0.41 -25.41
C ASP A 70 2.37 0.44 -24.21
N ALA A 71 2.72 1.23 -23.19
CA ALA A 71 1.92 1.42 -21.99
C ALA A 71 0.59 2.15 -22.24
N THR A 72 0.43 2.84 -23.37
CA THR A 72 -0.82 3.55 -23.72
C THR A 72 -1.91 2.58 -24.22
N LYS A 73 -1.51 1.40 -24.71
CA LYS A 73 -2.44 0.42 -25.24
C LYS A 73 -3.18 -0.30 -24.10
N ARG A 74 -4.51 -0.25 -24.14
CA ARG A 74 -5.40 -0.92 -23.17
C ARG A 74 -5.10 -2.42 -23.00
N ARG A 75 -4.70 -3.12 -24.08
CA ARG A 75 -4.33 -4.54 -24.02
C ARG A 75 -3.08 -4.77 -23.16
N THR A 76 -2.06 -3.91 -23.31
CA THR A 76 -0.85 -3.93 -22.50
C THR A 76 -1.18 -3.69 -21.04
N GLN A 77 -1.92 -2.62 -20.73
CA GLN A 77 -2.32 -2.30 -19.35
C GLN A 77 -3.10 -3.44 -18.70
N LYS A 78 -4.06 -4.04 -19.41
CA LYS A 78 -4.84 -5.17 -18.88
C LYS A 78 -3.96 -6.38 -18.59
N LEU A 79 -3.01 -6.69 -19.47
CA LEU A 79 -2.07 -7.78 -19.28
C LEU A 79 -1.18 -7.53 -18.05
N LEU A 80 -0.62 -6.33 -17.93
CA LEU A 80 0.27 -5.96 -16.82
C LEU A 80 -0.48 -5.91 -15.49
N ASN A 81 -1.70 -5.35 -15.46
CA ASN A 81 -2.54 -5.35 -14.27
C ASN A 81 -2.89 -6.77 -13.82
N LYS A 82 -3.25 -7.67 -14.76
CA LYS A 82 -3.50 -9.08 -14.44
C LYS A 82 -2.24 -9.75 -13.88
N THR A 83 -1.09 -9.47 -14.48
CA THR A 83 0.21 -10.03 -14.04
C THR A 83 0.57 -9.53 -12.64
N LEU A 84 0.38 -8.24 -12.36
CA LEU A 84 0.60 -7.64 -11.04
C LEU A 84 -0.27 -8.31 -9.97
N LEU A 85 -1.55 -8.56 -10.24
CA LEU A 85 -2.43 -9.28 -9.32
C LEU A 85 -1.90 -10.69 -9.04
N GLN A 86 -1.52 -11.44 -10.09
CA GLN A 86 -0.98 -12.79 -9.93
C GLN A 86 0.34 -12.82 -9.15
N LEU A 87 1.22 -11.84 -9.37
CA LEU A 87 2.49 -11.72 -8.65
C LEU A 87 2.27 -11.34 -7.18
N THR A 88 1.30 -10.48 -6.90
CA THR A 88 0.92 -10.10 -5.54
C THR A 88 0.31 -11.28 -4.80
N ASP A 89 -0.62 -12.01 -5.40
CA ASP A 89 -1.21 -13.22 -4.79
C ASP A 89 -0.12 -14.26 -4.49
N LYS A 90 0.82 -14.46 -5.42
CA LYS A 90 1.95 -15.37 -5.23
C LYS A 90 2.93 -14.87 -4.16
N SER A 91 3.22 -13.58 -4.07
CA SER A 91 4.14 -13.04 -3.06
C SER A 91 3.53 -13.07 -1.65
N LEU A 92 2.20 -12.97 -1.54
CA LEU A 92 1.46 -13.18 -0.30
C LEU A 92 1.50 -14.65 0.15
N VAL A 93 1.33 -15.60 -0.79
CA VAL A 93 1.43 -17.03 -0.50
C VAL A 93 2.88 -17.46 -0.21
N ALA A 94 3.85 -16.85 -0.89
CA ALA A 94 5.27 -17.12 -0.70
C ALA A 94 5.92 -16.37 0.47
N GLY A 95 5.18 -15.50 1.17
CA GLY A 95 5.54 -14.87 2.44
C GLY A 95 7.02 -14.50 2.63
N GLN A 96 7.38 -13.24 2.36
CA GLN A 96 8.50 -12.54 3.02
C GLN A 96 9.96 -12.84 2.61
N PHE A 97 10.31 -12.98 1.32
CA PHE A 97 11.73 -13.10 0.95
C PHE A 97 12.54 -11.79 0.90
N GLN A 98 11.97 -10.62 1.22
CA GLN A 98 12.74 -9.36 1.36
C GLN A 98 12.41 -8.56 2.63
N LYS A 99 12.15 -9.24 3.75
CA LYS A 99 12.25 -8.59 5.07
C LYS A 99 13.74 -8.38 5.41
N GLY A 100 14.40 -7.42 4.76
CA GLY A 100 15.83 -7.24 4.96
C GLY A 100 16.53 -6.23 4.04
N LYS A 101 16.07 -4.98 4.02
CA LYS A 101 17.02 -3.87 3.79
C LYS A 101 16.77 -2.79 4.85
N PRO A 102 17.56 -2.74 5.93
CA PRO A 102 17.36 -1.76 6.99
C PRO A 102 17.60 -0.35 6.46
N ALA A 103 16.73 0.54 6.89
CA ALA A 103 16.67 1.97 6.62
C ALA A 103 17.83 2.77 7.22
N LEU A 104 19.10 2.47 6.87
CA LEU A 104 20.26 3.13 7.50
C LEU A 104 21.40 3.60 6.56
N ALA A 105 21.26 3.55 5.23
CA ALA A 105 22.39 3.86 4.35
C ALA A 105 22.49 5.29 3.80
N GLN A 106 21.52 6.21 3.97
CA GLN A 106 21.59 7.52 3.28
C GLN A 106 21.18 8.75 4.10
N ALA A 107 21.18 8.68 5.43
CA ALA A 107 21.37 9.88 6.24
C ALA A 107 22.87 10.21 6.31
N LEU A 108 23.29 11.09 5.39
CA LEU A 108 24.51 11.93 5.32
C LEU A 108 25.29 12.14 6.66
N PRO A 109 26.63 12.36 6.66
CA PRO A 109 27.26 13.42 5.85
C PRO A 109 28.65 13.16 5.25
N VAL A 110 28.91 13.94 4.20
CA VAL A 110 30.22 14.34 3.67
C VAL A 110 31.17 14.70 4.82
N LYS A 111 32.36 14.09 4.84
CA LYS A 111 33.50 14.58 5.62
C LYS A 111 34.53 15.21 4.66
N LYS A 112 34.99 16.39 5.07
CA LYS A 112 35.95 17.29 4.41
C LYS A 112 37.24 16.61 3.98
#